data_AF-A0A7D9K273-F1
#
_entry.id   AF-A0A7D9K273-F1
#
_cell.length_a   1.000
_cell.length_b   1.000
_cell.length_c   1.000
_cell.angle_alpha   90.00
_cell.angle_beta   90.00
_cell.angle_gamma   90.00
#
_symmetry.space_group_name_H-M   'P 1'
#
loop_
_entity.id
_entity.type
_entity.pdbx_description
1 polymer ?
#
loop_
_entity_poly.entity_id
_entity_poly.type
_entity_poly.pdbx_seq_one_letter_code
_entity_poly.pdbx_strand_id
1 'polypeptide(L)'
;MKETTTIEKPHLVENYVQSLMADHVENDDTITFPKTHFNLCLVKLASETMVRERSCFNGYAMYYENLLRHQHQLLYTKEQEIKQIRSSKENSEKNSQVDIDCQLADKSHELLLEITALRAKIKELTDELSNQESDIRECLRKDYNTVVRDLFSRCFSMKNKFEEFRGSLYDDVLENLNDAETESNVHLARAERIRGYQEENKHLGALFYKVRTLNFWKNTRMSSNHFETVASLRDEADKAKKECLDIKKMAEERELLLKQEQTALRKALEQVEKEAQTLKKKLSHERKAKLQKTHTRIQEARSSKQMELAKSTNIDKLISDLDERENQLRAITANLLRDQKKNVMAKEHSKKAKKQLLQQLDVERNLKLGAFERVDELQRQ
;
A
#
# COMPACT_ATOMS: atom_id res chain seq x y z
N MET A 1 -34.64 -13.81 21.78
CA MET A 1 -35.47 -14.94 22.24
C MET A 1 -35.28 -15.06 23.75
N LYS A 2 -36.35 -15.05 24.54
CA LYS A 2 -36.28 -15.35 25.97
C LYS A 2 -36.23 -16.88 26.09
N GLU A 3 -35.04 -17.44 26.16
CA GLU A 3 -34.87 -18.85 26.51
C GLU A 3 -35.11 -19.00 28.02
N THR A 4 -36.36 -19.23 28.40
CA THR A 4 -36.73 -19.63 29.76
C THR A 4 -36.30 -21.07 29.97
N THR A 5 -35.17 -21.27 30.64
CA THR A 5 -34.69 -22.58 31.07
C THR A 5 -35.37 -22.97 32.39
N THR A 6 -36.59 -23.48 32.33
CA THR A 6 -37.13 -24.29 33.43
C THR A 6 -36.52 -25.68 33.33
N ILE A 7 -35.45 -25.92 34.11
CA ILE A 7 -34.94 -27.27 34.34
C ILE A 7 -35.99 -27.97 35.20
N GLU A 8 -36.73 -28.93 34.63
CA GLU A 8 -37.70 -29.72 35.38
C GLU A 8 -37.00 -30.43 36.54
N LYS A 9 -37.52 -30.27 37.76
CA LYS A 9 -36.98 -30.92 38.95
C LYS A 9 -37.26 -32.42 38.83
N PRO A 10 -36.25 -33.28 38.69
CA PRO A 10 -36.49 -34.70 38.57
C PRO A 10 -36.82 -35.27 39.95
N HIS A 11 -37.83 -36.14 40.00
CA HIS A 11 -38.33 -36.81 41.20
C HIS A 11 -37.44 -37.97 41.65
N LEU A 12 -36.14 -37.69 41.78
CA LEU A 12 -35.09 -38.68 42.03
C LEU A 12 -35.24 -39.37 43.39
N VAL A 13 -35.62 -38.59 44.39
CA VAL A 13 -35.80 -39.09 45.77
C VAL A 13 -37.12 -39.86 45.86
N GLU A 14 -38.18 -39.33 45.24
CA GLU A 14 -39.50 -39.94 45.26
C GLU A 14 -39.51 -41.29 44.51
N ASN A 15 -38.84 -41.37 43.36
CA ASN A 15 -38.70 -42.61 42.58
C ASN A 15 -37.84 -43.67 43.30
N TYR A 16 -36.80 -43.23 44.01
CA TYR A 16 -35.95 -44.13 44.79
C TYR A 16 -36.70 -44.71 45.99
N VAL A 17 -37.39 -43.86 46.75
CA VAL A 17 -38.21 -44.30 47.89
C VAL A 17 -39.31 -45.26 47.43
N GLN A 18 -40.01 -44.95 46.33
CA GLN A 18 -41.01 -45.87 45.76
C GLN A 18 -40.39 -47.21 45.32
N SER A 19 -39.21 -47.19 44.70
CA SER A 19 -38.54 -48.42 44.24
C SER A 19 -38.00 -49.26 45.42
N LEU A 20 -37.56 -48.62 46.50
CA LEU A 20 -37.03 -49.28 47.71
C LEU A 20 -38.14 -49.94 48.54
N MET A 21 -39.31 -49.30 48.62
CA MET A 21 -40.45 -49.81 49.37
C MET A 21 -41.19 -50.96 48.65
N ALA A 22 -40.82 -51.29 47.40
CA ALA A 22 -41.50 -52.31 46.61
C ALA A 22 -41.28 -53.74 47.11
N ASP A 23 -40.07 -54.10 47.56
CA ASP A 23 -39.72 -55.45 48.06
C ASP A 23 -39.25 -55.43 49.53
N HIS A 24 -39.89 -54.62 50.37
CA HIS A 24 -39.58 -54.57 51.80
C HIS A 24 -40.24 -55.74 52.56
N VAL A 25 -39.58 -56.23 53.60
CA VAL A 25 -40.12 -57.23 54.53
C VAL A 25 -40.30 -56.57 55.89
N GLU A 26 -41.56 -56.44 56.31
CA GLU A 26 -41.95 -55.76 57.55
C GLU A 26 -42.33 -56.80 58.62
N ASN A 27 -41.63 -56.77 59.76
CA ASN A 27 -42.02 -57.44 61.01
C ASN A 27 -42.42 -56.36 62.03
N ASP A 28 -43.22 -56.72 63.05
CA ASP A 28 -43.89 -55.79 64.00
C ASP A 28 -43.05 -54.64 64.61
N ASP A 29 -41.71 -54.71 64.57
CA ASP A 29 -40.80 -53.63 65.00
C ASP A 29 -39.63 -53.33 64.03
N THR A 30 -39.50 -54.02 62.87
CA THR A 30 -38.35 -53.82 61.96
C THR A 30 -38.70 -54.00 60.48
N ILE A 31 -38.22 -53.07 59.65
CA ILE A 31 -38.24 -53.17 58.18
C ILE A 31 -36.89 -53.70 57.71
N THR A 32 -36.90 -54.80 56.96
CA THR A 32 -35.69 -55.42 56.40
C THR A 32 -35.75 -55.48 54.89
N PHE A 33 -34.62 -55.22 54.23
CA PHE A 33 -34.52 -55.24 52.78
C PHE A 33 -33.54 -56.33 52.33
N PRO A 34 -33.92 -57.16 51.34
CA PRO A 34 -32.97 -58.09 50.74
C PRO A 34 -31.77 -57.33 50.15
N LYS A 35 -30.56 -57.79 50.47
CA LYS A 35 -29.31 -57.16 50.01
C LYS A 35 -29.27 -57.02 48.47
N THR A 36 -29.83 -57.98 47.75
CA THR A 36 -29.92 -57.97 46.29
C THR A 36 -30.83 -56.87 45.76
N HIS A 37 -32.02 -56.71 46.35
CA HIS A 37 -32.97 -55.66 46.00
C HIS A 37 -32.41 -54.26 46.33
N PHE A 38 -31.88 -54.08 47.54
CA PHE A 38 -31.27 -52.81 47.96
C PHE A 38 -30.14 -52.36 47.02
N ASN A 39 -29.25 -53.28 46.62
CA ASN A 39 -28.20 -52.98 45.65
C ASN A 39 -28.76 -52.59 44.27
N LEU A 40 -29.86 -53.22 43.83
CA LEU A 40 -30.50 -52.89 42.56
C LEU A 40 -31.14 -51.50 42.57
N CYS A 41 -31.77 -51.11 43.69
CA CYS A 41 -32.30 -49.75 43.89
C CYS A 41 -31.17 -48.70 43.90
N LEU A 42 -30.02 -48.99 44.53
CA LEU A 42 -28.86 -48.11 44.52
C LEU A 42 -28.26 -47.94 43.12
N VAL A 43 -28.14 -49.02 42.35
CA VAL A 43 -27.66 -48.97 40.95
C VAL A 43 -28.62 -48.14 40.09
N LYS A 44 -29.93 -48.32 40.27
CA LYS A 44 -30.96 -47.54 39.58
C LYS A 44 -30.86 -46.05 39.92
N LEU A 45 -30.75 -45.72 41.22
CA LEU A 45 -30.56 -44.34 41.69
C LEU A 45 -29.30 -43.69 41.10
N ALA A 46 -28.19 -44.41 41.08
CA ALA A 46 -26.94 -43.93 40.49
C ALA A 46 -27.10 -43.66 38.98
N SER A 47 -27.76 -44.56 38.26
CA SER A 47 -28.06 -44.40 36.83
C SER A 47 -28.95 -43.18 36.55
N GLU A 48 -30.03 -43.00 37.31
CA GLU A 48 -30.94 -41.86 37.17
C GLU A 48 -30.25 -40.52 37.51
N THR A 49 -29.38 -40.53 38.53
CA THR A 49 -28.56 -39.36 38.89
C THR A 49 -27.61 -38.97 37.77
N MET A 50 -26.94 -39.95 37.15
CA MET A 50 -26.05 -39.71 36.01
C MET A 50 -26.80 -39.17 34.77
N VAL A 51 -27.99 -39.71 34.49
CA VAL A 51 -28.83 -39.23 33.36
C VAL A 51 -29.26 -37.78 33.60
N ARG A 52 -29.68 -37.44 34.82
CA ARG A 52 -29.98 -36.05 35.21
C ARG A 52 -28.77 -35.16 35.02
N GLU A 53 -27.62 -35.53 35.57
CA GLU A 53 -26.39 -34.74 35.47
C GLU A 53 -26.02 -34.48 34.01
N ARG A 54 -26.01 -35.53 33.19
CA ARG A 54 -25.76 -35.43 31.76
C ARG A 54 -26.74 -34.49 31.06
N SER A 55 -28.03 -34.59 31.38
CA SER A 55 -29.06 -33.70 30.83
C SER A 55 -28.83 -32.24 31.24
N CYS A 56 -28.55 -31.97 32.52
CA CYS A 56 -28.24 -30.63 33.02
C CYS A 56 -26.99 -30.06 32.34
N PHE A 57 -25.90 -30.82 32.27
CA PHE A 57 -24.68 -30.41 31.59
C PHE A 57 -24.94 -30.08 30.11
N ASN A 58 -25.72 -30.91 29.41
CA ASN A 58 -26.07 -30.67 28.02
C ASN A 58 -26.93 -29.40 27.86
N GLY A 59 -27.88 -29.17 28.77
CA GLY A 59 -28.70 -27.96 28.78
C GLY A 59 -27.87 -26.69 28.98
N TYR A 60 -26.95 -26.68 29.95
CA TYR A 60 -26.03 -25.55 30.13
C TYR A 60 -25.08 -25.38 28.94
N ALA A 61 -24.55 -26.46 28.39
CA ALA A 61 -23.65 -26.41 27.23
C ALA A 61 -24.35 -25.78 26.02
N MET A 62 -25.57 -26.22 25.70
CA MET A 62 -26.37 -25.65 24.61
C MET A 62 -26.71 -24.17 24.85
N TYR A 63 -27.08 -23.80 26.07
CA TYR A 63 -27.35 -22.40 26.42
C TYR A 63 -26.12 -21.51 26.19
N TYR A 64 -24.95 -21.92 26.69
CA TYR A 64 -23.73 -21.14 26.50
C TYR A 64 -23.28 -21.11 25.04
N GLU A 65 -23.45 -22.19 24.29
CA GLU A 65 -23.16 -22.22 22.86
C GLU A 65 -24.08 -21.26 22.09
N ASN A 66 -25.38 -21.26 22.37
CA ASN A 66 -26.35 -20.35 21.76
C ASN A 66 -26.05 -18.89 22.12
N LEU A 67 -25.73 -18.62 23.39
CA LEU A 67 -25.34 -17.29 23.85
C LEU A 67 -24.08 -16.80 23.12
N LEU A 68 -23.05 -17.64 23.03
CA LEU A 68 -21.82 -17.31 22.32
C LEU A 68 -22.07 -17.05 20.84
N ARG A 69 -22.87 -17.88 20.17
CA ARG A 69 -23.24 -17.70 18.76
C ARG A 69 -23.98 -16.37 18.55
N HIS A 70 -24.92 -16.04 19.44
CA HIS A 70 -25.65 -14.78 19.38
C HIS A 70 -24.72 -13.57 19.58
N GLN A 71 -23.85 -13.60 20.59
CA GLN A 71 -22.89 -12.52 20.85
C GLN A 71 -21.91 -12.35 19.69
N HIS A 72 -21.46 -13.46 19.08
CA HIS A 72 -20.58 -13.40 17.90
C HIS A 72 -21.26 -12.73 16.70
N GLN A 73 -22.54 -13.06 16.44
CA GLN A 73 -23.30 -12.43 15.37
C GLN A 73 -23.54 -10.93 15.63
N LEU A 74 -23.79 -10.55 16.88
CA LEU A 74 -23.94 -9.15 17.26
C LEU A 74 -22.64 -8.37 17.05
N LEU A 75 -21.51 -8.94 17.47
CA LEU A 75 -20.18 -8.36 17.28
C LEU A 75 -19.87 -8.16 15.79
N TYR A 76 -20.11 -9.18 14.97
CA TYR A 76 -19.88 -9.10 13.52
C TYR A 76 -20.71 -7.98 12.87
N THR A 77 -21.98 -7.85 13.24
CA THR A 77 -22.85 -6.77 12.76
C THR A 77 -22.28 -5.40 13.14
N LYS A 78 -21.83 -5.24 14.39
CA LYS A 78 -21.22 -3.98 14.87
C LYS A 78 -19.90 -3.66 14.16
N GLU A 79 -19.07 -4.65 13.88
CA GLU A 79 -17.84 -4.44 13.11
C GLU A 79 -18.12 -3.97 11.66
N GLN A 80 -19.17 -4.49 11.03
CA GLN A 80 -19.61 -4.05 9.70
C GLN A 80 -20.12 -2.60 9.72
N GLU A 81 -20.94 -2.23 10.71
CA GLU A 81 -21.40 -0.84 10.90
C GLU A 81 -20.21 0.12 11.07
N ILE A 82 -19.23 -0.25 11.90
CA ILE A 82 -18.01 0.57 12.10
C ILE A 82 -17.24 0.75 10.79
N LYS A 83 -17.08 -0.32 10.00
CA LYS A 83 -16.41 -0.24 8.69
C LYS A 83 -17.15 0.71 7.75
N GLN A 84 -18.48 0.64 7.68
CA GLN A 84 -19.29 1.49 6.82
C GLN A 84 -19.19 2.97 7.22
N ILE A 85 -19.26 3.27 8.53
CA ILE A 85 -19.10 4.63 9.06
C ILE A 85 -17.71 5.18 8.72
N ARG A 86 -16.65 4.38 8.90
CA ARG A 86 -15.28 4.79 8.56
C ARG A 86 -15.13 5.10 7.07
N SER A 87 -15.65 4.23 6.19
CA SER A 87 -15.59 4.49 4.74
C SER A 87 -16.40 5.72 4.33
N SER A 88 -17.55 5.96 4.95
CA SER A 88 -18.37 7.15 4.68
C SER A 88 -17.62 8.42 5.10
N LYS A 89 -17.00 8.40 6.29
CA LYS A 89 -16.19 9.51 6.78
C LYS A 89 -14.99 9.81 5.87
N GLU A 90 -14.22 8.81 5.49
CA GLU A 90 -13.08 8.99 4.57
C GLU A 90 -13.50 9.57 3.21
N ASN A 91 -14.65 9.14 2.68
CA ASN A 91 -15.18 9.68 1.44
C ASN A 91 -15.66 11.12 1.60
N SER A 92 -16.34 11.44 2.71
CA SER A 92 -16.78 12.81 3.01
C SER A 92 -15.59 13.76 3.19
N GLU A 93 -14.52 13.31 3.85
CA GLU A 93 -13.28 14.09 4.02
C GLU A 93 -12.60 14.34 2.67
N LYS A 94 -12.49 13.33 1.81
CA LYS A 94 -11.94 13.48 0.46
C LYS A 94 -12.77 14.44 -0.39
N ASN A 95 -14.09 14.31 -0.38
CA ASN A 95 -14.98 15.20 -1.13
C ASN A 95 -14.87 16.64 -0.64
N SER A 96 -14.87 16.86 0.68
CA SER A 96 -14.68 18.19 1.26
C SER A 96 -13.32 18.78 0.91
N GLN A 97 -12.25 17.98 0.88
CA GLN A 97 -10.93 18.46 0.47
C GLN A 97 -10.93 18.88 -1.00
N VAL A 98 -11.53 18.08 -1.87
CA VAL A 98 -11.65 18.41 -3.30
C VAL A 98 -12.46 19.70 -3.50
N ASP A 99 -13.57 19.88 -2.77
CA ASP A 99 -14.36 21.11 -2.85
C ASP A 99 -13.57 22.34 -2.39
N ILE A 100 -12.78 22.22 -1.31
CA ILE A 100 -11.90 23.29 -0.83
C ILE A 100 -10.83 23.62 -1.89
N ASP A 101 -10.20 22.60 -2.48
CA ASP A 101 -9.17 22.79 -3.49
C ASP A 101 -9.74 23.47 -4.76
N CYS A 102 -10.96 23.10 -5.19
CA CYS A 102 -11.66 23.75 -6.29
C CYS A 102 -11.98 25.22 -5.98
N GLN A 103 -12.55 25.52 -4.80
CA GLN A 103 -12.85 26.90 -4.39
C GLN A 103 -11.58 27.75 -4.30
N LEU A 104 -10.48 27.18 -3.80
CA LEU A 104 -9.20 27.86 -3.73
C LEU A 104 -8.64 28.14 -5.13
N ALA A 105 -8.77 27.19 -6.06
CA ALA A 105 -8.36 27.37 -7.45
C ALA A 105 -9.16 28.48 -8.15
N ASP A 106 -10.49 28.50 -7.98
CA ASP A 106 -11.37 29.53 -8.55
C ASP A 106 -11.00 30.92 -8.02
N LYS A 107 -10.83 31.06 -6.69
CA LYS A 107 -10.41 32.33 -6.08
C LYS A 107 -9.01 32.77 -6.50
N SER A 108 -8.09 31.83 -6.62
CA SER A 108 -6.74 32.12 -7.11
C SER A 108 -6.77 32.61 -8.56
N HIS A 109 -7.61 32.00 -9.41
CA HIS A 109 -7.78 32.41 -10.79
C HIS A 109 -8.39 33.81 -10.90
N GLU A 110 -9.45 34.11 -10.14
CA GLU A 110 -10.05 35.45 -10.07
C GLU A 110 -9.03 36.54 -9.69
N LEU A 111 -8.26 36.31 -8.62
CA LEU A 111 -7.22 37.25 -8.18
C LEU A 111 -6.12 37.43 -9.22
N LEU A 112 -5.76 36.37 -9.95
CA LEU A 112 -4.76 36.45 -11.00
C LEU A 112 -5.25 37.29 -12.19
N LEU A 113 -6.53 37.17 -12.55
CA LEU A 113 -7.16 38.02 -13.56
C LEU A 113 -7.19 39.49 -13.10
N GLU A 114 -7.54 39.76 -11.85
CA GLU A 114 -7.53 41.12 -11.29
C GLU A 114 -6.12 41.72 -11.29
N ILE A 115 -5.11 40.98 -10.81
CA ILE A 115 -3.70 41.40 -10.86
C ILE A 115 -3.27 41.70 -12.30
N THR A 116 -3.72 40.90 -13.26
CA THR A 116 -3.40 41.10 -14.68
C THR A 116 -4.03 42.38 -15.21
N ALA A 117 -5.31 42.64 -14.88
CA ALA A 117 -6.00 43.88 -15.25
C ALA A 117 -5.35 45.11 -14.62
N LEU A 118 -4.98 45.04 -13.33
CA LEU A 118 -4.29 46.12 -12.62
C LEU A 118 -2.92 46.40 -13.22
N ARG A 119 -2.14 45.36 -13.57
CA ARG A 119 -0.85 45.52 -14.27
C ARG A 119 -1.01 46.20 -15.62
N ALA A 120 -2.03 45.83 -16.39
CA ALA A 120 -2.34 46.48 -17.66
C ALA A 120 -2.69 47.96 -17.45
N LYS A 121 -3.49 48.27 -16.41
CA LYS A 121 -3.86 49.66 -16.11
C LYS A 121 -2.67 50.50 -15.66
N ILE A 122 -1.77 49.94 -14.83
CA ILE A 122 -0.53 50.62 -14.44
C ILE A 122 0.33 50.93 -15.66
N LYS A 123 0.45 49.98 -16.58
CA LYS A 123 1.22 50.19 -17.81
C LYS A 123 0.61 51.32 -18.66
N GLU A 124 -0.70 51.29 -18.88
CA GLU A 124 -1.42 52.34 -19.62
C GLU A 124 -1.18 53.73 -19.01
N LEU A 125 -1.31 53.86 -17.69
CA LEU A 125 -1.06 55.12 -16.98
C LEU A 125 0.41 55.57 -17.05
N THR A 126 1.35 54.62 -17.05
CA THR A 126 2.78 54.93 -17.17
C THR A 126 3.11 55.44 -18.57
N ASP A 127 2.52 54.83 -19.60
CA ASP A 127 2.67 55.25 -20.99
C ASP A 127 2.05 56.64 -21.20
N GLU A 128 0.87 56.89 -20.63
CA GLU A 128 0.21 58.20 -20.68
C GLU A 128 1.03 59.30 -19.99
N LEU A 129 1.58 59.03 -18.81
CA LEU A 129 2.47 59.96 -18.11
C LEU A 129 3.72 60.29 -18.94
N SER A 130 4.36 59.28 -19.53
CA SER A 130 5.54 59.47 -20.39
C SER A 130 5.21 60.35 -21.61
N ASN A 131 4.05 60.16 -22.22
CA ASN A 131 3.58 60.98 -23.34
C ASN A 131 3.36 62.44 -22.90
N GLN A 132 2.67 62.66 -21.78
CA GLN A 132 2.45 63.99 -21.23
C GLN A 132 3.78 64.71 -20.91
N GLU A 133 4.76 64.01 -20.33
CA GLU A 133 6.08 64.60 -20.10
C GLU A 133 6.81 64.97 -21.40
N SER A 134 6.65 64.16 -22.46
CA SER A 134 7.21 64.48 -23.78
C SER A 134 6.57 65.75 -24.35
N ASP A 135 5.24 65.85 -24.29
CA ASP A 135 4.48 67.00 -24.79
C ASP A 135 4.86 68.29 -24.05
N ILE A 136 4.96 68.24 -22.71
CA ILE A 136 5.39 69.38 -21.89
C ILE A 136 6.81 69.81 -22.27
N ARG A 137 7.75 68.86 -22.43
CA ARG A 137 9.12 69.15 -22.85
C ARG A 137 9.17 69.80 -24.23
N GLU A 138 8.34 69.34 -25.17
CA GLU A 138 8.26 69.91 -26.51
C GLU A 138 7.69 71.33 -26.48
N CYS A 139 6.60 71.57 -25.76
CA CYS A 139 6.01 72.90 -25.57
C CYS A 139 7.02 73.88 -24.95
N LEU A 140 7.69 73.48 -23.85
CA LEU A 140 8.72 74.30 -23.22
C LEU A 140 9.87 74.63 -24.17
N ARG A 141 10.30 73.66 -24.99
CA ARG A 141 11.34 73.88 -26.00
C ARG A 141 10.87 74.88 -27.06
N LYS A 142 9.62 74.80 -27.53
CA LYS A 142 9.04 75.74 -28.50
C LYS A 142 8.98 77.16 -27.93
N ASP A 143 8.47 77.32 -26.70
CA ASP A 143 8.37 78.62 -26.03
C ASP A 143 9.74 79.24 -25.79
N TYR A 144 10.68 78.45 -25.26
CA TYR A 144 12.06 78.89 -25.05
C TYR A 144 12.71 79.35 -26.36
N ASN A 145 12.60 78.56 -27.43
CA ASN A 145 13.15 78.91 -28.73
C ASN A 145 12.53 80.19 -29.30
N THR A 146 11.24 80.42 -29.05
CA THR A 146 10.53 81.63 -29.49
C THR A 146 11.08 82.85 -28.75
N VAL A 147 11.19 82.79 -27.42
CA VAL A 147 11.75 83.87 -26.60
C VAL A 147 13.20 84.17 -26.99
N VAL A 148 14.01 83.14 -27.20
CA VAL A 148 15.41 83.30 -27.64
C VAL A 148 15.47 83.99 -28.99
N ARG A 149 14.65 83.58 -29.97
CA ARG A 149 14.59 84.21 -31.29
C ARG A 149 14.15 85.67 -31.21
N ASP A 150 13.17 85.98 -30.38
CA ASP A 150 12.70 87.35 -30.15
C ASP A 150 13.78 88.23 -29.51
N LEU A 151 14.49 87.70 -28.50
CA LEU A 151 15.61 88.39 -27.87
C LEU A 151 16.71 88.69 -28.88
N PHE A 152 17.11 87.71 -29.70
CA PHE A 152 18.09 87.91 -30.76
C PHE A 152 17.65 88.98 -31.76
N SER A 153 16.38 88.95 -32.17
CA SER A 153 15.81 89.94 -33.09
C SER A 153 15.85 91.36 -32.51
N ARG A 154 15.51 91.51 -31.22
CA ARG A 154 15.57 92.79 -30.50
C ARG A 154 17.02 93.27 -30.32
N CYS A 155 17.94 92.39 -29.95
CA CYS A 155 19.36 92.72 -29.83
C CYS A 155 19.93 93.17 -31.18
N PHE A 156 19.56 92.50 -32.28
CA PHE A 156 19.98 92.89 -33.62
C PHE A 156 19.41 94.26 -34.02
N SER A 157 18.13 94.51 -33.78
CA SER A 157 17.51 95.82 -34.02
C SER A 157 18.20 96.93 -33.20
N MET A 158 18.51 96.67 -31.94
CA MET A 158 19.22 97.63 -31.09
C MET A 158 20.64 97.90 -31.59
N LYS A 159 21.37 96.86 -32.00
CA LYS A 159 22.70 96.99 -32.61
C LYS A 159 22.64 97.87 -33.87
N ASN A 160 21.66 97.64 -34.75
CA ASN A 160 21.52 98.44 -35.96
C ASN A 160 21.26 99.92 -35.62
N LYS A 161 20.41 100.22 -34.63
CA LYS A 161 20.22 101.59 -34.15
C LYS A 161 21.52 102.21 -33.64
N PHE A 162 22.32 101.48 -32.87
CA PHE A 162 23.63 101.98 -32.42
C PHE A 162 24.60 102.21 -33.59
N GLU A 163 24.57 101.37 -34.63
CA GLU A 163 25.38 101.59 -35.83
C GLU A 163 24.93 102.83 -36.60
N GLU A 164 23.62 103.08 -36.71
CA GLU A 164 23.05 104.32 -37.28
C GLU A 164 23.46 105.54 -36.46
N PHE A 165 23.30 105.52 -35.13
CA PHE A 165 23.73 106.62 -34.25
C PHE A 165 25.23 106.87 -34.34
N ARG A 166 26.04 105.81 -34.43
CA ARG A 166 27.47 105.92 -34.59
C ARG A 166 27.82 106.56 -35.94
N GLY A 167 27.12 106.20 -37.02
CA GLY A 167 27.26 106.84 -38.34
C GLY A 167 26.99 108.34 -38.25
N SER A 168 25.84 108.72 -37.68
CA SER A 168 25.47 110.13 -37.47
C SER A 168 26.53 110.88 -36.64
N LEU A 169 27.02 110.30 -35.55
CA LEU A 169 28.07 110.92 -34.74
C LEU A 169 29.40 111.05 -35.51
N TYR A 170 29.74 110.07 -36.35
CA TYR A 170 30.93 110.18 -37.20
C TYR A 170 30.78 111.31 -38.19
N ASP A 171 29.61 111.46 -38.81
CA ASP A 171 29.31 112.56 -39.74
C ASP A 171 29.38 113.92 -39.00
N ASP A 172 28.73 114.05 -37.84
CA ASP A 172 28.79 115.24 -36.99
C ASP A 172 30.23 115.58 -36.58
N VAL A 173 31.01 114.58 -36.18
CA VAL A 173 32.40 114.78 -35.77
C VAL A 173 33.29 115.13 -36.96
N LEU A 174 33.08 114.55 -38.14
CA LEU A 174 33.80 114.92 -39.36
C LEU A 174 33.47 116.37 -39.78
N GLU A 175 32.22 116.78 -39.62
CA GLU A 175 31.78 118.16 -39.82
C GLU A 175 32.48 119.12 -38.84
N ASN A 176 32.52 118.75 -37.54
CA ASN A 176 33.23 119.53 -36.51
C ASN A 176 34.77 119.47 -36.62
N LEU A 177 35.35 118.41 -37.19
CA LEU A 177 36.80 118.29 -37.42
C LEU A 177 37.26 119.08 -38.63
N ASN A 178 36.41 119.23 -39.66
CA ASN A 178 36.65 120.21 -40.72
C ASN A 178 36.72 121.66 -40.16
N ASP A 179 36.08 121.91 -39.01
CA ASP A 179 36.12 123.19 -38.29
C ASP A 179 37.24 123.28 -37.23
N ALA A 180 37.90 122.17 -36.89
CA ALA A 180 38.83 122.09 -35.76
C ALA A 180 40.13 121.35 -36.11
N GLU A 181 40.81 121.78 -37.17
CA GLU A 181 42.25 121.55 -37.32
C GLU A 181 43.04 122.71 -36.69
N THR A 182 43.33 122.62 -35.39
CA THR A 182 44.63 123.02 -34.82
C THR A 182 44.78 122.50 -33.39
N GLU A 183 46.00 122.05 -33.04
CA GLU A 183 46.50 121.74 -31.70
C GLU A 183 46.52 120.27 -31.25
N SER A 184 47.26 119.45 -32.01
CA SER A 184 47.82 118.18 -31.52
C SER A 184 49.34 118.28 -31.54
N ASN A 185 50.01 118.17 -30.38
CA ASN A 185 51.40 117.66 -30.32
C ASN A 185 51.96 117.30 -28.93
N VAL A 186 51.29 117.58 -27.80
CA VAL A 186 51.78 117.14 -26.45
C VAL A 186 51.08 115.88 -25.94
N HIS A 187 49.89 115.54 -26.45
CA HIS A 187 49.16 114.31 -26.10
C HIS A 187 49.78 113.03 -26.68
N LEU A 188 50.64 113.14 -27.70
CA LEU A 188 51.20 111.99 -28.43
C LEU A 188 52.05 111.09 -27.52
N ALA A 189 53.06 111.64 -26.83
CA ALA A 189 54.02 110.82 -26.05
C ALA A 189 53.41 110.15 -24.80
N ARG A 190 52.35 110.73 -24.21
CA ARG A 190 51.60 110.09 -23.12
C ARG A 190 50.64 109.02 -23.66
N ALA A 191 50.05 109.26 -24.83
CA ALA A 191 49.22 108.27 -25.52
C ALA A 191 50.02 107.03 -25.93
N GLU A 192 51.28 107.16 -26.35
CA GLU A 192 52.10 106.00 -26.73
C GLU A 192 52.41 105.05 -25.57
N ARG A 193 52.68 105.57 -24.37
CA ARG A 193 52.87 104.74 -23.16
C ARG A 193 51.59 104.04 -22.73
N ILE A 194 50.45 104.75 -22.79
CA ILE A 194 49.14 104.16 -22.48
C ILE A 194 48.80 103.08 -23.51
N ARG A 195 49.11 103.29 -24.79
CA ARG A 195 48.94 102.32 -25.88
C ARG A 195 49.76 101.04 -25.62
N GLY A 196 51.01 101.16 -25.17
CA GLY A 196 51.83 100.00 -24.80
C GLY A 196 51.21 99.14 -23.70
N TYR A 197 50.72 99.76 -22.62
CA TYR A 197 50.03 99.03 -21.55
C TYR A 197 48.68 98.45 -22.00
N GLN A 198 47.96 99.13 -22.90
CA GLN A 198 46.73 98.61 -23.48
C GLN A 198 46.99 97.38 -24.36
N GLU A 199 48.08 97.38 -25.13
CA GLU A 199 48.50 96.23 -25.95
C GLU A 199 48.93 95.05 -25.08
N GLU A 200 49.71 95.29 -24.02
CA GLU A 200 50.10 94.24 -23.07
C GLU A 200 48.88 93.65 -22.34
N ASN A 201 47.96 94.50 -21.87
CA ASN A 201 46.74 94.06 -21.21
C ASN A 201 45.82 93.28 -22.18
N LYS A 202 45.74 93.70 -23.45
CA LYS A 202 45.05 92.96 -24.51
C LYS A 202 45.69 91.57 -24.73
N HIS A 203 47.01 91.50 -24.74
CA HIS A 203 47.75 90.24 -24.88
C HIS A 203 47.55 89.31 -23.68
N LEU A 204 47.64 89.83 -22.45
CA LEU A 204 47.36 89.09 -21.22
C LEU A 204 45.91 88.61 -21.16
N GLY A 205 44.95 89.45 -21.54
CA GLY A 205 43.55 89.07 -21.68
C GLY A 205 43.37 87.90 -22.66
N ALA A 206 44.02 87.96 -23.83
CA ALA A 206 43.98 86.88 -24.81
C ALA A 206 44.57 85.56 -24.26
N LEU A 207 45.67 85.62 -23.52
CA LEU A 207 46.24 84.45 -22.84
C LEU A 207 45.31 83.89 -21.75
N PHE A 208 44.70 84.74 -20.95
CA PHE A 208 43.74 84.34 -19.92
C PHE A 208 42.54 83.60 -20.54
N TYR A 209 41.97 84.13 -21.63
CA TYR A 209 40.89 83.45 -22.34
C TYR A 209 41.33 82.10 -22.93
N LYS A 210 42.56 82.00 -23.48
CA LYS A 210 43.10 80.72 -23.95
C LYS A 210 43.20 79.69 -22.81
N VAL A 211 43.76 80.06 -21.67
CA VAL A 211 43.87 79.17 -20.50
C VAL A 211 42.50 78.75 -20.00
N ARG A 212 41.54 79.68 -19.94
CA ARG A 212 40.16 79.39 -19.54
C ARG A 212 39.49 78.40 -20.48
N THR A 213 39.63 78.58 -21.80
CA THR A 213 39.10 77.66 -22.81
C THR A 213 39.76 76.28 -22.73
N LEU A 214 41.08 76.22 -22.59
CA LEU A 214 41.80 74.95 -22.43
C LEU A 214 41.37 74.20 -21.16
N ASN A 215 41.14 74.90 -20.05
CA ASN A 215 40.65 74.30 -18.82
C ASN A 215 39.22 73.78 -18.98
N PHE A 216 38.35 74.55 -19.65
CA PHE A 216 37.01 74.09 -20.00
C PHE A 216 37.06 72.81 -20.85
N TRP A 217 37.89 72.76 -21.91
CA TRP A 217 38.05 71.57 -22.74
C TRP A 217 38.59 70.37 -21.97
N LYS A 218 39.58 70.58 -21.08
CA LYS A 218 40.09 69.53 -20.20
C LYS A 218 38.96 68.97 -19.30
N ASN A 219 38.18 69.84 -18.68
CA ASN A 219 37.09 69.44 -17.79
C ASN A 219 35.97 68.74 -18.54
N THR A 220 35.57 69.23 -19.72
CA THR A 220 34.57 68.57 -20.57
C THR A 220 35.05 67.19 -21.01
N ARG A 221 36.31 67.05 -21.43
CA ARG A 221 36.89 65.75 -21.80
C ARG A 221 36.90 64.78 -20.61
N MET A 222 37.34 65.23 -19.44
CA MET A 222 37.31 64.42 -18.22
C MET A 222 35.87 64.00 -17.86
N SER A 223 34.91 64.92 -17.94
CA SER A 223 33.50 64.62 -17.69
C SER A 223 32.93 63.61 -18.69
N SER A 224 33.29 63.71 -19.98
CA SER A 224 32.89 62.73 -21.02
C SER A 224 33.44 61.35 -20.71
N ASN A 225 34.74 61.25 -20.40
CA ASN A 225 35.37 59.98 -20.06
C ASN A 225 34.73 59.33 -18.82
N HIS A 226 34.46 60.11 -17.77
CA HIS A 226 33.76 59.59 -16.59
C HIS A 226 32.34 59.14 -16.93
N PHE A 227 31.62 59.90 -17.75
CA PHE A 227 30.27 59.54 -18.18
C PHE A 227 30.26 58.23 -18.98
N GLU A 228 31.17 58.07 -19.95
CA GLU A 228 31.34 56.84 -20.74
C GLU A 228 31.72 55.65 -19.85
N THR A 229 32.64 55.84 -18.90
CA THR A 229 33.06 54.78 -17.97
C THR A 229 31.89 54.34 -17.08
N VAL A 230 31.13 55.29 -16.54
CA VAL A 230 29.95 55.00 -15.72
C VAL A 230 28.87 54.29 -16.53
N ALA A 231 28.66 54.69 -17.79
CA ALA A 231 27.72 54.02 -18.68
C ALA A 231 28.14 52.56 -18.95
N SER A 232 29.41 52.32 -19.29
CA SER A 232 29.95 50.97 -19.53
C SER A 232 29.81 50.07 -18.30
N LEU A 233 30.16 50.57 -17.12
CA LEU A 233 30.05 49.80 -15.88
C LEU A 233 28.60 49.49 -15.50
N ARG A 234 27.66 50.39 -15.81
CA ARG A 234 26.23 50.13 -15.62
C ARG A 234 25.74 49.03 -16.56
N ASP A 235 26.12 49.08 -17.83
CA ASP A 235 25.76 48.05 -18.81
C ASP A 235 26.33 46.68 -18.44
N GLU A 236 27.57 46.63 -17.94
CA GLU A 236 28.19 45.40 -17.43
C GLU A 236 27.47 44.88 -16.18
N ALA A 237 27.13 45.75 -15.23
CA ALA A 237 26.37 45.36 -14.04
C ALA A 237 24.97 44.83 -14.40
N ASP A 238 24.30 45.44 -15.37
CA ASP A 238 22.98 44.99 -15.84
C ASP A 238 23.07 43.65 -16.58
N LYS A 239 24.13 43.42 -17.37
CA LYS A 239 24.40 42.11 -17.99
C LYS A 239 24.68 41.03 -16.94
N ALA A 240 25.57 41.29 -15.98
CA ALA A 240 25.88 40.36 -14.91
C ALA A 240 24.64 40.03 -14.06
N LYS A 241 23.79 41.02 -13.80
CA LYS A 241 22.51 40.81 -13.08
C LYS A 241 21.56 39.91 -13.87
N LYS A 242 21.45 40.08 -15.20
CA LYS A 242 20.64 39.20 -16.06
C LYS A 242 21.17 37.76 -16.05
N GLU A 243 22.47 37.57 -16.25
CA GLU A 243 23.10 36.24 -16.21
C GLU A 243 22.89 35.54 -14.85
N CYS A 244 23.01 36.28 -13.75
CA CYS A 244 22.75 35.75 -12.41
C CYS A 244 21.29 35.30 -12.24
N LEU A 245 20.33 36.09 -12.74
CA LEU A 245 18.91 35.73 -12.71
C LEU A 245 18.62 34.49 -13.58
N ASP A 246 19.24 34.38 -14.75
CA ASP A 246 19.08 33.21 -15.63
C ASP A 246 19.64 31.95 -14.97
N ILE A 247 20.83 32.01 -14.36
CA ILE A 247 21.40 30.90 -13.60
C ILE A 247 20.48 30.51 -12.43
N LYS A 248 19.97 31.49 -11.69
CA LYS A 248 19.05 31.25 -10.57
C LYS A 248 17.77 30.55 -11.05
N LYS A 249 17.16 31.02 -12.14
CA LYS A 249 15.98 30.40 -12.74
C LYS A 249 16.24 28.95 -13.16
N MET A 250 17.36 28.68 -13.84
CA MET A 250 17.76 27.33 -14.21
C MET A 250 18.01 26.42 -13.00
N ALA A 251 18.51 26.96 -11.89
CA ALA A 251 18.68 26.22 -10.65
C ALA A 251 17.33 25.88 -9.99
N GLU A 252 16.39 26.84 -9.94
CA GLU A 252 15.04 26.63 -9.43
C GLU A 252 14.25 25.59 -10.24
N GLU A 253 14.36 25.63 -11.58
CA GLU A 253 13.75 24.63 -12.46
C GLU A 253 14.31 23.22 -12.21
N ARG A 254 15.64 23.07 -12.03
CA ARG A 254 16.26 21.79 -11.68
C ARG A 254 15.82 21.30 -10.30
N GLU A 255 15.73 22.18 -9.31
CA GLU A 255 15.25 21.81 -7.98
C GLU A 255 13.81 21.30 -8.01
N LEU A 256 12.95 21.93 -8.81
CA LEU A 256 11.57 21.50 -9.02
C LEU A 256 11.51 20.09 -9.65
N LEU A 257 12.29 19.85 -10.70
CA LEU A 257 12.36 18.54 -11.36
C LEU A 257 12.84 17.45 -10.39
N LEU A 258 13.89 17.71 -9.62
CA LEU A 258 14.40 16.77 -8.62
C LEU A 258 13.36 16.46 -7.53
N LYS A 259 12.58 17.45 -7.08
CA LYS A 259 11.47 17.23 -6.12
C LYS A 259 10.36 16.38 -6.73
N GLN A 260 10.04 16.57 -8.01
CA GLN A 260 9.07 15.75 -8.72
C GLN A 260 9.58 14.30 -8.86
N GLU A 261 10.83 14.09 -9.27
CA GLU A 261 11.45 12.76 -9.36
C GLU A 261 11.50 12.06 -7.99
N GLN A 262 11.90 12.77 -6.93
CA GLN A 262 11.92 12.22 -5.57
C GLN A 262 10.52 11.77 -5.13
N THR A 263 9.49 12.55 -5.46
CA THR A 263 8.10 12.21 -5.15
C THR A 263 7.63 10.99 -5.93
N ALA A 264 7.97 10.89 -7.22
CA ALA A 264 7.66 9.72 -8.04
C ALA A 264 8.36 8.45 -7.52
N LEU A 265 9.64 8.54 -7.18
CA LEU A 265 10.42 7.43 -6.62
C LEU A 265 9.86 6.96 -5.27
N ARG A 266 9.45 7.89 -4.38
CA ARG A 266 8.80 7.52 -3.10
C ARG A 266 7.50 6.75 -3.32
N LYS A 267 6.66 7.17 -4.27
CA LYS A 267 5.41 6.46 -4.62
C LYS A 267 5.69 5.07 -5.18
N ALA A 268 6.68 4.96 -6.08
CA ALA A 268 7.09 3.67 -6.66
C ALA A 268 7.64 2.73 -5.58
N LEU A 269 8.45 3.24 -4.65
CA LEU A 269 8.97 2.46 -3.53
C LEU A 269 7.84 1.94 -2.63
N GLU A 270 6.90 2.80 -2.24
CA GLU A 270 5.74 2.41 -1.43
C GLU A 270 4.92 1.30 -2.11
N GLN A 271 4.75 1.39 -3.44
CA GLN A 271 4.06 0.37 -4.22
C GLN A 271 4.80 -0.97 -4.20
N VAL A 272 6.12 -0.95 -4.44
CA VAL A 272 6.95 -2.16 -4.39
C VAL A 272 6.97 -2.77 -2.98
N GLU A 273 7.00 -1.95 -1.94
CA GLU A 273 6.91 -2.43 -0.55
C GLU A 273 5.58 -3.11 -0.26
N LYS A 274 4.46 -2.55 -0.73
CA LYS A 274 3.14 -3.19 -0.64
C LYS A 274 3.12 -4.52 -1.37
N GLU A 275 3.62 -4.58 -2.60
CA GLU A 275 3.71 -5.80 -3.39
C GLU A 275 4.58 -6.87 -2.69
N ALA A 276 5.75 -6.49 -2.18
CA ALA A 276 6.63 -7.39 -1.43
C ALA A 276 5.94 -7.95 -0.17
N GLN A 277 5.19 -7.13 0.57
CA GLN A 277 4.41 -7.59 1.71
C GLN A 277 3.31 -8.58 1.30
N THR A 278 2.60 -8.34 0.20
CA THR A 278 1.58 -9.28 -0.30
C THR A 278 2.20 -10.60 -0.73
N LEU A 279 3.33 -10.58 -1.43
CA LEU A 279 4.06 -11.77 -1.85
C LEU A 279 4.57 -12.57 -0.63
N LYS A 280 5.10 -11.88 0.39
CA LYS A 280 5.53 -12.51 1.64
C LYS A 280 4.38 -13.23 2.35
N LYS A 281 3.19 -12.63 2.37
CA LYS A 281 1.97 -13.26 2.91
C LYS A 281 1.55 -14.48 2.09
N LYS A 282 1.54 -14.39 0.76
CA LYS A 282 1.23 -15.53 -0.13
C LYS A 282 2.21 -16.68 0.07
N LEU A 283 3.51 -16.40 0.11
CA LEU A 283 4.55 -17.41 0.34
C LEU A 283 4.41 -18.09 1.71
N SER A 284 4.12 -17.32 2.76
CA SER A 284 3.81 -17.86 4.10
C SER A 284 2.62 -18.82 4.07
N HIS A 285 1.53 -18.42 3.40
CA HIS A 285 0.34 -19.25 3.26
C HIS A 285 0.63 -20.55 2.49
N GLU A 286 1.36 -20.45 1.37
CA GLU A 286 1.72 -21.61 0.55
C GLU A 286 2.64 -22.58 1.31
N ARG A 287 3.62 -22.06 2.07
CA ARG A 287 4.47 -22.87 2.95
C ARG A 287 3.64 -23.63 4.00
N LYS A 288 2.70 -22.95 4.65
CA LYS A 288 1.78 -23.59 5.62
C LYS A 288 0.91 -24.65 4.96
N ALA A 289 0.33 -24.35 3.80
CA ALA A 289 -0.49 -25.30 3.05
C ALA A 289 0.31 -26.54 2.61
N LYS A 290 1.55 -26.35 2.16
CA LYS A 290 2.45 -27.47 1.81
C LYS A 290 2.77 -28.33 3.03
N LEU A 291 3.08 -27.71 4.16
CA LEU A 291 3.34 -28.42 5.41
C LEU A 291 2.12 -29.24 5.87
N GLN A 292 0.93 -28.64 5.81
CA GLN A 292 -0.31 -29.33 6.15
C GLN A 292 -0.58 -30.51 5.21
N LYS A 293 -0.41 -30.34 3.89
CA LYS A 293 -0.49 -31.44 2.92
C LYS A 293 0.52 -32.55 3.17
N THR A 294 1.74 -32.22 3.62
CA THR A 294 2.72 -33.26 3.99
C THR A 294 2.29 -34.01 5.25
N HIS A 295 1.74 -33.31 6.26
CA HIS A 295 1.22 -33.96 7.46
C HIS A 295 0.03 -34.88 7.17
N THR A 296 -0.93 -34.44 6.35
CA THR A 296 -2.07 -35.29 5.97
C THR A 296 -1.61 -36.52 5.20
N ARG A 297 -0.70 -36.38 4.23
CA ARG A 297 -0.11 -37.53 3.51
C ARG A 297 0.61 -38.51 4.43
N ILE A 298 1.38 -38.01 5.40
CA ILE A 298 2.05 -38.86 6.39
C ILE A 298 1.03 -39.61 7.24
N GLN A 299 -0.05 -38.95 7.66
CA GLN A 299 -1.10 -39.55 8.47
C GLN A 299 -1.90 -40.60 7.68
N GLU A 300 -2.25 -40.31 6.43
CA GLU A 300 -2.90 -41.25 5.50
C GLU A 300 -2.01 -42.48 5.25
N ALA A 301 -0.72 -42.28 4.97
CA ALA A 301 0.23 -43.39 4.79
C ALA A 301 0.37 -44.26 6.04
N ARG A 302 0.39 -43.64 7.24
CA ARG A 302 0.39 -44.38 8.52
C ARG A 302 -0.90 -45.18 8.72
N SER A 303 -2.07 -44.57 8.47
CA SER A 303 -3.37 -45.25 8.58
C SER A 303 -3.48 -46.40 7.57
N SER A 304 -3.07 -46.18 6.33
CA SER A 304 -3.02 -47.21 5.29
C SER A 304 -2.11 -48.38 5.69
N LYS A 305 -0.91 -48.09 6.20
CA LYS A 305 0.02 -49.12 6.70
C LYS A 305 -0.55 -49.91 7.88
N GLN A 306 -1.25 -49.25 8.81
CA GLN A 306 -1.95 -49.95 9.90
C GLN A 306 -3.06 -50.87 9.37
N MET A 307 -3.83 -50.41 8.38
CA MET A 307 -4.85 -51.20 7.70
C MET A 307 -4.26 -52.42 6.99
N GLU A 308 -3.14 -52.27 6.28
CA GLU A 308 -2.45 -53.41 5.66
C GLU A 308 -1.92 -54.41 6.69
N LEU A 309 -1.36 -53.93 7.80
CA LEU A 309 -0.90 -54.80 8.89
C LEU A 309 -2.07 -55.59 9.51
N ALA A 310 -3.22 -54.94 9.71
CA ALA A 310 -4.44 -55.59 10.18
C ALA A 310 -4.97 -56.63 9.18
N LYS A 311 -4.91 -56.34 7.87
CA LYS A 311 -5.28 -57.31 6.83
C LYS A 311 -4.32 -58.50 6.80
N SER A 312 -3.01 -58.27 6.86
CA SER A 312 -1.98 -59.32 6.91
C SER A 312 -2.19 -60.22 8.11
N THR A 313 -2.33 -59.66 9.32
CA THR A 313 -2.55 -60.45 10.54
C THR A 313 -3.86 -61.24 10.50
N ASN A 314 -4.90 -60.72 9.82
CA ASN A 314 -6.14 -61.47 9.62
C ASN A 314 -5.95 -62.62 8.62
N ILE A 315 -5.20 -62.41 7.54
CA ILE A 315 -4.83 -63.47 6.59
C ILE A 315 -3.99 -64.55 7.28
N ASP A 316 -3.00 -64.17 8.10
CA ASP A 316 -2.15 -65.10 8.85
C ASP A 316 -2.97 -65.99 9.79
N LYS A 317 -4.00 -65.41 10.45
CA LYS A 317 -4.96 -66.18 11.26
C LYS A 317 -5.75 -67.17 10.41
N LEU A 318 -6.28 -66.74 9.27
CA LEU A 318 -7.02 -67.63 8.36
C LEU A 318 -6.13 -68.76 7.83
N ILE A 319 -4.84 -68.49 7.56
CA ILE A 319 -3.87 -69.53 7.18
C ILE A 319 -3.67 -70.51 8.33
N SER A 320 -3.44 -70.02 9.55
CA SER A 320 -3.31 -70.88 10.74
C SER A 320 -4.55 -71.74 10.97
N ASP A 321 -5.75 -71.17 10.82
CA ASP A 321 -7.01 -71.89 10.94
C ASP A 321 -7.14 -72.95 9.84
N LEU A 322 -6.77 -72.62 8.60
CA LEU A 322 -6.77 -73.58 7.47
C LEU A 322 -5.78 -74.72 7.71
N ASP A 323 -4.57 -74.43 8.19
CA ASP A 323 -3.57 -75.45 8.56
C ASP A 323 -4.11 -76.36 9.66
N GLU A 324 -4.78 -75.81 10.68
CA GLU A 324 -5.40 -76.59 11.75
C GLU A 324 -6.51 -77.49 11.20
N ARG A 325 -7.37 -76.97 10.32
CA ARG A 325 -8.42 -77.75 9.64
C ARG A 325 -7.84 -78.82 8.73
N GLU A 326 -6.76 -78.53 8.02
CA GLU A 326 -6.07 -79.52 7.18
C GLU A 326 -5.46 -80.63 8.04
N ASN A 327 -4.84 -80.29 9.17
CA ASN A 327 -4.33 -81.27 10.13
C ASN A 327 -5.46 -82.14 10.69
N GLN A 328 -6.62 -81.56 11.03
CA GLN A 328 -7.81 -82.33 11.43
C GLN A 328 -8.30 -83.26 10.31
N LEU A 329 -8.37 -82.77 9.06
CA LEU A 329 -8.74 -83.58 7.90
C LEU A 329 -7.76 -84.73 7.65
N ARG A 330 -6.45 -84.50 7.76
CA ARG A 330 -5.43 -85.55 7.66
C ARG A 330 -5.59 -86.61 8.74
N ALA A 331 -5.88 -86.20 9.99
CA ALA A 331 -6.14 -87.12 11.09
C ALA A 331 -7.39 -87.99 10.84
N ILE A 332 -8.48 -87.39 10.38
CA ILE A 332 -9.71 -88.10 10.00
C ILE A 332 -9.44 -89.07 8.84
N THR A 333 -8.70 -88.63 7.82
CA THR A 333 -8.33 -89.48 6.66
C THR A 333 -7.48 -90.66 7.10
N ALA A 334 -6.50 -90.46 7.99
CA ALA A 334 -5.68 -91.54 8.54
C ALA A 334 -6.51 -92.54 9.38
N ASN A 335 -7.51 -92.05 10.12
CA ASN A 335 -8.45 -92.91 10.85
C ASN A 335 -9.33 -93.72 9.88
N LEU A 336 -9.87 -93.08 8.83
CA LEU A 336 -10.66 -93.75 7.80
C LEU A 336 -9.85 -94.85 7.10
N LEU A 337 -8.59 -94.58 6.74
CA LEU A 337 -7.70 -95.59 6.13
C LEU A 337 -7.42 -96.75 7.09
N ARG A 338 -7.21 -96.48 8.39
CA ARG A 338 -7.08 -97.53 9.41
C ARG A 338 -8.34 -98.38 9.50
N ASP A 339 -9.52 -97.76 9.51
CA ASP A 339 -10.79 -98.48 9.58
C ASP A 339 -11.10 -99.24 8.29
N GLN A 340 -10.77 -98.71 7.12
CA GLN A 340 -10.83 -99.45 5.86
C GLN A 340 -9.91 -100.66 5.89
N LYS A 341 -8.66 -100.54 6.37
CA LYS A 341 -7.74 -101.67 6.51
C LYS A 341 -8.30 -102.72 7.47
N LYS A 342 -8.84 -102.31 8.62
CA LYS A 342 -9.53 -103.22 9.56
C LYS A 342 -10.73 -103.91 8.90
N ASN A 343 -11.53 -103.19 8.13
CA ASN A 343 -12.68 -103.74 7.41
C ASN A 343 -12.27 -104.75 6.32
N VAL A 344 -11.19 -104.49 5.58
CA VAL A 344 -10.66 -105.44 4.60
C VAL A 344 -10.16 -106.70 5.29
N MET A 345 -9.41 -106.57 6.39
CA MET A 345 -8.95 -107.70 7.20
C MET A 345 -10.14 -108.51 7.77
N ALA A 346 -11.19 -107.84 8.26
CA ALA A 346 -12.41 -108.49 8.74
C ALA A 346 -13.17 -109.21 7.60
N LYS A 347 -13.26 -108.61 6.41
CA LYS A 347 -13.84 -109.24 5.21
C LYS A 347 -13.03 -110.45 4.74
N GLU A 348 -11.69 -110.39 4.77
CA GLU A 348 -10.84 -111.54 4.47
C GLU A 348 -10.99 -112.66 5.49
N HIS A 349 -11.04 -112.32 6.78
CA HIS A 349 -11.28 -113.30 7.84
C HIS A 349 -12.64 -113.98 7.67
N SER A 350 -13.69 -113.22 7.37
CA SER A 350 -15.02 -113.75 7.08
C SER A 350 -15.03 -114.65 5.82
N LYS A 351 -14.31 -114.26 4.74
CA LYS A 351 -14.14 -115.10 3.54
C LYS A 351 -13.40 -116.40 3.84
N LYS A 352 -12.32 -116.36 4.64
CA LYS A 352 -11.56 -117.56 5.05
C LYS A 352 -12.42 -118.49 5.91
N ALA A 353 -13.14 -117.95 6.89
CA ALA A 353 -14.10 -118.70 7.71
C ALA A 353 -15.20 -119.34 6.84
N LYS A 354 -15.75 -118.60 5.86
CA LYS A 354 -16.72 -119.13 4.89
C LYS A 354 -16.14 -120.28 4.05
N LYS A 355 -14.88 -120.16 3.60
CA LYS A 355 -14.20 -121.21 2.82
C LYS A 355 -13.96 -122.48 3.66
N GLN A 356 -13.57 -122.32 4.92
CA GLN A 356 -13.43 -123.44 5.86
C GLN A 356 -14.78 -124.13 6.15
N LEU A 357 -15.85 -123.35 6.36
CA LEU A 357 -17.22 -123.87 6.50
C LEU A 357 -17.65 -124.66 5.26
N LEU A 358 -17.38 -124.15 4.06
CA LEU A 358 -17.70 -124.86 2.81
C LEU A 358 -16.92 -126.16 2.68
N GLN A 359 -15.64 -126.20 3.06
CA GLN A 359 -14.84 -127.42 3.07
C GLN A 359 -15.32 -128.44 4.11
N GLN A 360 -15.70 -128.00 5.30
CA GLN A 360 -16.33 -128.88 6.31
C GLN A 360 -17.64 -129.47 5.79
N LEU A 361 -18.45 -128.66 5.11
CA LEU A 361 -19.73 -129.09 4.53
C LEU A 361 -19.53 -130.09 3.39
N ASP A 362 -18.47 -129.93 2.60
CA ASP A 362 -18.11 -130.87 1.52
C ASP A 362 -17.57 -132.20 2.07
N VAL A 363 -16.76 -132.16 3.13
CA VAL A 363 -16.33 -133.36 3.86
C VAL A 363 -17.52 -134.09 4.49
N GLU A 364 -18.44 -133.37 5.13
CA GLU A 364 -19.68 -133.98 5.65
C GLU A 364 -20.56 -134.55 4.53
N ARG A 365 -20.64 -133.87 3.39
CA ARG A 365 -21.38 -134.36 2.22
C ARG A 365 -20.75 -135.63 1.68
N ASN A 366 -19.44 -135.70 1.56
CA ASN A 366 -18.71 -136.88 1.09
C ASN A 366 -18.78 -138.04 2.09
N LEU A 367 -18.75 -137.76 3.40
CA LEU A 367 -19.01 -138.76 4.44
C LEU A 367 -20.45 -139.29 4.36
N LYS A 368 -21.44 -138.43 4.12
CA LYS A 368 -22.83 -138.85 3.91
C LYS A 368 -23.00 -139.65 2.62
N LEU A 369 -22.39 -139.23 1.51
CA LEU A 369 -22.41 -139.97 0.24
C LEU A 369 -21.73 -141.34 0.38
N GLY A 370 -20.56 -141.41 1.03
CA GLY A 370 -19.90 -142.68 1.33
C GLY A 370 -20.67 -143.57 2.31
N ALA A 371 -21.48 -142.98 3.20
CA ALA A 371 -22.41 -143.74 4.04
C ALA A 371 -23.59 -144.29 3.22
N PHE A 372 -24.10 -143.54 2.24
CA PHE A 372 -25.13 -144.01 1.31
C PHE A 372 -24.61 -145.12 0.39
N GLU A 373 -23.39 -144.99 -0.14
CA GLU A 373 -22.75 -146.03 -0.97
C GLU A 373 -22.51 -147.33 -0.18
N ARG A 374 -22.15 -147.26 1.10
CA ARG A 374 -22.07 -148.46 1.97
C ARG A 374 -23.42 -149.09 2.27
N VAL A 375 -24.49 -148.30 2.36
CA VAL A 375 -25.85 -148.83 2.52
C VAL A 375 -26.31 -149.51 1.22
N ASP A 376 -25.99 -148.95 0.06
CA ASP A 376 -26.28 -149.55 -1.25
C ASP A 376 -25.47 -150.83 -1.50
N GLU A 377 -24.22 -150.92 -1.02
CA GLU A 377 -23.43 -152.17 -1.06
C GLU A 377 -23.98 -153.26 -0.13
N LEU A 378 -24.52 -152.89 1.04
CA LEU A 378 -25.13 -153.82 1.99
C LEU A 378 -26.53 -154.31 1.57
N GLN A 379 -27.17 -153.69 0.58
CA GLN A 379 -28.43 -154.16 -0.01
C GLN A 379 -28.24 -155.11 -1.22
N ARG A 380 -26.98 -155.36 -1.65
CA ARG A 380 -26.65 -156.27 -2.75
C ARG A 380 -26.02 -157.61 -2.29
N GLN A 381 -26.03 -157.88 -0.99
CA GLN A 381 -25.80 -159.20 -0.37
C GLN A 381 -27.09 -159.67 0.29
#